data_AF-A0A4Q7CVT8-F1
#
_entry.id   AF-A0A4Q7CVT8-F1
#
_cell.length_a   1.000
_cell.length_b   1.000
_cell.length_c   1.000
_cell.angle_alpha   90.00
_cell.angle_beta   90.00
_cell.angle_gamma   90.00
#
_symmetry.space_group_name_H-M   'P 1'
#
loop_
_entity.id
_entity.type
_entity.pdbx_description
1 polymer ?
#
loop_
_entity_poly.entity_id
_entity_poly.type
_entity_poly.pdbx_seq_one_letter_code
_entity_poly.pdbx_strand_id
1 'polypeptide(L)' 'MQGDFGRRLLTIYKSAGIIKIDEVSFCPESFSDARIEGGHPNGPVFCLGAAKAVIKLTDANLLVAAGVTDNR' A
#
# COMPACT_ATOMS: atom_id res chain seq x y z
N MET A 1 18.13 -15.00 18.04
CA MET A 1 17.64 -15.34 16.68
C MET A 1 16.16 -15.03 16.63
N GLN A 2 15.76 -13.97 15.94
CA GLN A 2 14.34 -13.70 15.66
C GLN A 2 14.24 -13.61 14.14
N GLY A 3 13.77 -14.70 13.53
CA GLY A 3 13.63 -14.79 12.09
C GLY A 3 12.42 -13.97 11.66
N ASP A 4 12.66 -12.78 11.12
CA ASP A 4 11.67 -12.12 10.28
C ASP A 4 11.75 -12.77 8.88
N PHE A 5 11.10 -13.92 8.72
CA PHE A 5 10.73 -14.42 7.39
C PHE A 5 9.57 -13.57 6.88
N GLY A 6 9.83 -12.27 6.75
CA GLY A 6 8.84 -11.25 6.43
C GLY A 6 8.30 -11.49 5.03
N ARG A 7 7.13 -12.13 4.94
CA ARG A 7 6.34 -12.07 3.70
C ARG A 7 6.15 -10.60 3.39
N ARG A 8 6.65 -10.19 2.22
CA ARG A 8 6.45 -8.85 1.71
C ARG A 8 4.97 -8.75 1.31
N LEU A 9 4.19 -8.04 2.11
CA LEU A 9 2.75 -7.90 1.89
C LEU A 9 2.47 -7.09 0.61
N LEU A 10 3.39 -6.22 0.19
CA LEU A 10 3.20 -5.31 -0.93
C LEU A 10 4.09 -5.64 -2.14
N THR A 11 3.47 -5.74 -3.33
CA THR A 11 4.15 -5.75 -4.63
C THR A 11 3.53 -4.70 -5.56
N ILE A 12 4.36 -3.90 -6.24
CA ILE A 12 3.91 -2.87 -7.19
C ILE A 12 4.38 -3.24 -8.59
N TYR A 13 3.44 -3.48 -9.50
CA TYR A 13 3.71 -3.70 -10.92
C TYR A 13 3.46 -2.38 -11.67
N LYS A 14 4.43 -1.47 -11.59
CA LYS A 14 4.27 -0.07 -12.04
C LYS A 14 3.82 0.05 -13.50
N SER A 15 4.46 -0.70 -14.41
CA SER A 15 4.13 -0.67 -15.83
C SER A 15 2.74 -1.25 -16.17
N ALA A 16 2.17 -2.06 -15.28
CA ALA A 16 0.85 -2.65 -15.44
C ALA A 16 -0.24 -1.88 -14.67
N GLY A 17 0.11 -0.87 -13.86
CA GLY A 17 -0.84 -0.15 -13.01
C GLY A 17 -1.44 -1.01 -11.90
N ILE A 18 -0.72 -2.02 -11.38
CA ILE A 18 -1.25 -2.94 -10.38
C ILE A 18 -0.51 -2.79 -9.05
N ILE A 19 -1.28 -2.71 -7.97
CA ILE A 19 -0.82 -2.81 -6.59
C ILE A 19 -1.36 -4.13 -6.02
N LYS A 20 -0.48 -5.03 -5.55
CA LYS A 20 -0.88 -6.24 -4.84
C LYS A 20 -0.55 -6.09 -3.37
N ILE A 21 -1.56 -6.17 -2.51
CA ILE A 21 -1.44 -6.21 -1.05
C ILE A 21 -1.96 -7.56 -0.59
N ASP A 22 -1.11 -8.36 0.04
CA ASP A 22 -1.35 -9.78 0.29
C ASP A 22 -1.79 -10.51 -0.99
N GLU A 23 -2.95 -11.15 -0.96
CA GLU A 23 -3.52 -11.85 -2.11
C GLU A 23 -4.48 -11.00 -2.94
N VAL A 24 -4.70 -9.75 -2.57
CA VAL A 24 -5.64 -8.84 -3.25
C VAL A 24 -4.90 -7.94 -4.22
N SER A 25 -5.40 -7.86 -5.46
CA SER A 25 -4.89 -6.96 -6.49
C SER A 25 -5.84 -5.77 -6.67
N PHE A 26 -5.24 -4.58 -6.69
CA PHE A 26 -5.88 -3.30 -6.94
C PHE A 26 -5.37 -2.75 -8.26
N CYS A 27 -6.29 -2.35 -9.13
CA CYS A 27 -6.00 -1.81 -10.45
C CYS A 27 -6.57 -0.39 -10.56
N PRO A 28 -5.96 0.61 -9.90
CA PRO A 28 -6.39 2.00 -10.06
C PRO A 28 -6.13 2.48 -11.50
N GLU A 29 -6.88 3.47 -11.98
CA GLU A 29 -6.63 4.08 -13.29
C GLU A 29 -5.29 4.85 -13.27
N SER A 30 -4.98 5.49 -12.14
CA SER A 30 -3.70 6.12 -11.82
C SER A 30 -3.29 5.80 -10.37
N PHE A 31 -1.99 5.68 -10.10
CA PHE A 31 -1.50 5.50 -8.72
C PHE A 31 -1.99 6.60 -7.76
N SER A 32 -2.22 7.82 -8.27
CA SER A 32 -2.77 8.95 -7.50
C SER A 32 -4.22 8.78 -7.06
N ASP A 33 -4.96 7.80 -7.60
CA ASP A 33 -6.34 7.52 -7.19
C ASP A 33 -6.39 6.79 -5.84
N ALA A 34 -5.28 6.14 -5.49
CA ALA A 34 -5.07 5.60 -4.17
C ALA A 34 -4.44 6.67 -3.25
N ARG A 35 -4.70 6.53 -1.96
CA ARG A 35 -4.14 7.40 -0.92
C ARG A 35 -3.68 6.60 0.29
N ILE A 36 -2.73 7.14 1.01
CA ILE A 36 -2.35 6.67 2.34
C ILE A 36 -2.95 7.61 3.39
N GLU A 37 -3.76 7.08 4.30
CA GLU A 37 -4.33 7.79 5.45
C GLU A 37 -3.60 7.42 6.75
N GLY A 38 -3.53 8.38 7.67
CA GLY A 38 -3.06 8.19 9.05
C GLY A 38 -4.19 7.84 10.02
N GLY A 39 -3.86 7.72 11.31
CA GLY A 39 -4.85 7.66 12.40
C GLY A 39 -5.29 6.26 12.87
N HIS A 40 -4.87 5.18 12.20
CA HIS A 40 -5.12 3.81 12.69
C HIS A 40 -4.01 3.37 13.68
N PRO A 41 -4.34 2.78 14.84
CA PRO A 41 -3.35 2.47 15.90
C PRO A 41 -2.27 1.48 15.46
N ASN A 42 -2.56 0.65 14.46
CA ASN A 42 -1.64 -0.39 13.97
C ASN A 42 -0.81 0.03 12.74
N GLY A 43 -0.93 1.27 12.27
CA GLY A 43 -0.10 1.81 11.17
C GLY A 43 -0.88 2.57 10.09
N PRO A 44 -0.18 3.01 9.02
CA PRO A 44 -0.79 3.63 7.84
C PRO A 44 -1.90 2.79 7.21
N VAL A 45 -2.86 3.47 6.58
CA VAL A 45 -3.97 2.82 5.87
C VAL A 45 -3.89 3.12 4.38
N PHE A 46 -3.71 2.10 3.55
CA PHE A 46 -3.92 2.20 2.11
C PHE A 46 -5.42 2.27 1.82
N CYS A 47 -5.82 3.21 0.97
CA CYS A 47 -7.20 3.43 0.57
C CYS A 47 -7.32 3.55 -0.95
N LEU A 48 -8.21 2.76 -1.56
CA LEU A 48 -8.64 2.91 -2.96
C LEU A 48 -10.17 2.82 -2.99
N GLY A 49 -10.84 3.95 -3.24
CA GLY A 49 -12.29 4.04 -3.08
C GLY A 49 -12.73 3.66 -1.66
N ALA A 50 -13.62 2.65 -1.55
CA ALA A 50 -14.09 2.09 -0.29
C ALA A 50 -13.18 0.99 0.29
N ALA A 51 -12.23 0.46 -0.49
CA ALA A 51 -11.32 -0.58 -0.01
C ALA A 51 -10.22 0.04 0.86
N LYS A 52 -9.96 -0.58 2.01
CA LYS A 52 -8.94 -0.13 2.98
C LYS A 52 -8.11 -1.30 3.50
N ALA A 53 -6.81 -1.08 3.66
CA ALA A 53 -5.90 -2.07 4.26
C ALA A 53 -4.87 -1.36 5.16
N VAL A 54 -4.67 -1.87 6.37
CA VAL A 54 -3.59 -1.40 7.26
C VAL A 54 -2.28 -2.01 6.80
N ILE A 55 -1.28 -1.18 6.56
CA ILE A 55 0.01 -1.58 5.99
C ILE A 55 1.18 -1.12 6.85
N LYS A 56 2.36 -1.71 6.64
CA LYS A 56 3.60 -1.30 7.31
C LYS A 56 4.06 0.06 6.79
N LEU A 57 4.78 0.81 7.64
CA LEU A 57 5.35 2.11 7.27
C LEU A 57 6.27 2.03 6.03
N THR A 58 7.05 0.96 5.91
CA THR A 58 7.93 0.73 4.76
C THR A 58 7.14 0.56 3.47
N ASP A 59 6.01 -0.15 3.52
CA ASP A 59 5.15 -0.39 2.36
C ASP A 59 4.44 0.91 1.95
N ALA A 60 4.00 1.71 2.92
CA ALA A 60 3.43 3.03 2.65
C ALA A 60 4.42 3.93 1.90
N ASN A 61 5.69 3.94 2.30
CA ASN A 61 6.72 4.74 1.63
C ASN A 61 6.99 4.25 0.20
N LEU A 62 6.92 2.93 -0.06
CA LEU A 62 7.03 2.37 -1.42
C LEU A 62 5.85 2.79 -2.30
N LEU A 63 4.64 2.81 -1.74
CA LEU A 63 3.43 3.27 -2.46
C LEU A 63 3.53 4.76 -2.81
N VAL A 64 3.97 5.60 -1.88
CA VAL A 64 4.19 7.03 -2.13
C VAL A 64 5.24 7.24 -3.23
N ALA A 65 6.36 6.52 -3.19
CA ALA A 65 7.36 6.55 -4.25
C ALA A 65 6.84 6.06 -5.62
N ALA A 66 5.80 5.22 -5.64
CA ALA A 66 5.14 4.77 -6.86
C ALA A 66 4.15 5.80 -7.43
N GLY A 67 3.71 6.78 -6.63
CA GLY A 67 2.79 7.84 -7.04
C GLY A 67 1.45 7.85 -6.28
N VAL A 68 1.30 7.04 -5.23
CA VAL A 68 0.14 7.08 -4.34
C VAL A 68 0.17 8.37 -3.50
N THR A 69 -0.98 9.03 -3.35
CA THR A 69 -1.08 10.28 -2.59
C THR A 69 -0.87 10.04 -1.09
N ASP A 70 -0.03 10.85 -0.42
CA ASP A 70 0.21 10.76 1.02
C ASP A 70 -0.61 11.80 1.79
N ASN A 71 -1.57 11.34 2.60
CA ASN A 71 -2.44 12.16 3.44
C ASN A 71 -2.34 11.76 4.93
N ARG A 72 -1.22 11.18 5.35
CA ARG A 72 -0.99 10.80 6.75
C ARG A 72 -0.74 11.98 7.67
#